data_AF-A0A522DXH8-F1
#
_entry.id   AF-A0A522DXH8-F1
#
_cell.length_a   1.000
_cell.length_b   1.000
_cell.length_c   1.000
_cell.angle_alpha   90.00
_cell.angle_beta   90.00
_cell.angle_gamma   90.00
#
_symmetry.space_group_name_H-M   'P 1'
#
loop_
_entity.id
_entity.type
_entity.pdbx_description
1 polymer ?
#
loop_
_entity_poly.entity_id
_entity_poly.type
_entity_poly.pdbx_seq_one_letter_code
_entity_poly.pdbx_strand_id
1 'polypeptide(L)'
;SLTAWNTQSKELAVLAGIVLLHLPLFIVLPSLTSALYLSLALYYYKHRKAHLDPAWAKQHLRWHYDHHLCKQPGCSGNWCVTWPWFDYLLGTRVKL
;
A
#
# COMPACT_ATOMS: atom_id res chain seq x y z
N SER A 1 -15.59 -9.94 16.79
CA SER A 1 -15.95 -9.18 18.01
C SER A 1 -15.34 -7.79 17.94
N LEU A 2 -15.77 -6.85 18.78
CA LEU A 2 -15.13 -5.54 18.97
C LEU A 2 -13.67 -5.64 19.51
N THR A 3 -13.17 -6.86 19.72
CA THR A 3 -11.78 -7.20 20.06
C THR A 3 -11.01 -7.87 18.89
N ALA A 4 -11.65 -8.11 17.74
CA ALA A 4 -11.03 -8.69 16.55
C ALA A 4 -10.68 -7.59 15.55
N TRP A 5 -9.56 -6.92 15.79
CA TRP A 5 -9.05 -5.87 14.91
C TRP A 5 -8.55 -6.47 13.59
N ASN A 6 -9.42 -6.53 12.59
CA ASN A 6 -9.14 -6.96 11.22
C ASN A 6 -8.05 -6.07 10.59
N THR A 7 -7.08 -6.66 9.86
CA THR A 7 -6.02 -5.96 9.12
C THR A 7 -6.52 -4.81 8.26
N GLN A 8 -7.68 -4.98 7.60
CA GLN A 8 -8.33 -3.93 6.81
C GLN A 8 -8.81 -2.74 7.66
N SER A 9 -9.30 -2.99 8.88
CA SER A 9 -9.69 -1.93 9.81
C SER A 9 -8.47 -1.16 10.32
N LYS A 10 -7.31 -1.83 10.51
CA LYS A 10 -6.04 -1.16 10.84
C LYS A 10 -5.59 -0.26 9.70
N GLU A 11 -5.62 -0.77 8.47
CA GLU A 11 -5.25 -0.01 7.27
C GLU A 11 -6.10 1.26 7.15
N LEU A 12 -7.43 1.14 7.21
CA LEU A 12 -8.31 2.29 7.10
C LEU A 12 -8.08 3.32 8.22
N ALA A 13 -7.86 2.87 9.46
CA ALA A 13 -7.56 3.76 10.58
C ALA A 13 -6.25 4.53 10.37
N VAL A 14 -5.20 3.87 9.87
CA VAL A 14 -3.92 4.52 9.55
C VAL A 14 -4.09 5.53 8.42
N LEU A 15 -4.77 5.17 7.33
CA LEU A 15 -5.02 6.08 6.21
C LEU A 15 -5.82 7.32 6.66
N ALA A 16 -6.87 7.13 7.47
CA ALA A 16 -7.63 8.24 8.05
C ALA A 16 -6.77 9.12 8.95
N GLY A 17 -5.90 8.51 9.78
CA GLY A 17 -4.94 9.24 10.60
C GLY A 17 -3.99 10.11 9.78
N ILE A 18 -3.46 9.59 8.66
CA ILE A 18 -2.61 10.36 7.74
C ILE A 18 -3.40 11.54 7.16
N VAL A 19 -4.63 11.34 6.70
CA VAL A 19 -5.47 12.44 6.18
C VAL A 19 -5.66 13.52 7.24
N LEU A 20 -6.08 13.16 8.45
CA LEU A 20 -6.32 14.13 9.53
C LEU A 20 -5.06 14.89 9.90
N LEU A 21 -3.91 14.21 9.96
CA LEU A 21 -2.62 14.82 10.31
C LEU A 21 -2.18 15.87 9.28
N HIS A 22 -2.51 15.69 8.00
CA HIS A 22 -2.10 16.59 6.93
C HIS A 22 -3.12 17.69 6.61
N LEU A 23 -4.28 17.72 7.29
CA LEU A 23 -5.30 18.78 7.10
C LEU A 23 -4.74 20.20 7.20
N PRO A 24 -3.89 20.55 8.21
CA PRO A 24 -3.33 21.91 8.28
C PRO A 24 -2.45 22.26 7.07
N LEU A 25 -1.74 21.27 6.49
CA LEU A 25 -0.90 21.47 5.31
C LEU A 25 -1.71 21.75 4.05
N PHE A 26 -3.00 21.43 4.01
CA PHE A 26 -3.85 21.76 2.88
C PHE A 26 -3.99 23.28 2.68
N ILE A 27 -3.90 24.07 3.76
CA ILE A 27 -4.00 25.54 3.70
C ILE A 27 -2.76 26.16 3.06
N VAL A 28 -1.57 25.65 3.40
CA VAL A 28 -0.28 26.20 2.94
C VAL A 28 0.26 25.53 1.68
N LEU A 29 0.00 24.24 1.49
CA LEU A 29 0.53 23.42 0.39
C LEU A 29 -0.59 22.54 -0.23
N PRO A 30 -1.65 23.14 -0.80
CA PRO A 30 -2.85 22.41 -1.25
C PRO A 30 -2.54 21.36 -2.31
N SER A 31 -1.66 21.68 -3.27
CA SER A 31 -1.29 20.74 -4.35
C SER A 31 -0.54 19.52 -3.81
N LEU A 32 0.39 19.73 -2.87
CA LEU A 32 1.14 18.63 -2.24
C LEU A 32 0.19 17.72 -1.45
N THR A 33 -0.66 18.31 -0.61
CA THR A 33 -1.60 17.55 0.22
C THR A 33 -2.64 16.82 -0.64
N SER A 34 -3.10 17.44 -1.73
CA SER A 34 -3.99 16.78 -2.71
C SER A 34 -3.31 15.59 -3.39
N ALA A 35 -2.06 15.73 -3.82
CA ALA A 35 -1.29 14.63 -4.40
C ALA A 35 -1.08 13.49 -3.40
N LEU A 36 -0.83 13.82 -2.13
CA LEU A 36 -0.74 12.85 -1.04
C LEU A 36 -2.06 12.09 -0.87
N TYR A 37 -3.20 12.77 -0.81
CA TYR A 37 -4.51 12.11 -0.67
C TYR A 37 -4.87 11.24 -1.87
N LEU A 38 -4.57 11.69 -3.09
CA LEU A 38 -4.72 10.86 -4.28
C LEU A 38 -3.84 9.60 -4.21
N SER A 39 -2.61 9.71 -3.71
CA SER A 39 -1.74 8.56 -3.50
C SER A 39 -2.30 7.58 -2.47
N LEU A 40 -2.89 8.06 -1.37
CA LEU A 40 -3.55 7.20 -0.38
C LEU A 40 -4.77 6.48 -0.97
N ALA A 41 -5.59 7.19 -1.74
CA ALA A 41 -6.75 6.60 -2.42
C ALA A 41 -6.34 5.52 -3.42
N LEU A 42 -5.30 5.79 -4.23
CA LEU A 42 -4.73 4.82 -5.15
C LEU A 42 -4.15 3.60 -4.42
N TYR A 43 -3.43 3.82 -3.32
CA TYR A 43 -2.92 2.75 -2.47
C TYR A 43 -4.06 1.85 -2.00
N TYR A 44 -5.10 2.41 -1.37
CA TYR A 44 -6.21 1.64 -0.84
C TYR A 44 -6.95 0.86 -1.94
N TYR A 45 -7.25 1.51 -3.07
CA TYR A 45 -7.91 0.85 -4.20
C TYR A 45 -7.08 -0.31 -4.73
N LYS A 46 -5.81 -0.08 -5.04
CA LYS A 46 -4.92 -1.08 -5.63
C LYS A 46 -4.63 -2.23 -4.67
N HIS A 47 -4.40 -1.93 -3.40
CA HIS A 47 -4.17 -2.93 -2.37
C HIS A 47 -5.38 -3.84 -2.22
N ARG A 48 -6.57 -3.27 -2.00
CA ARG A 48 -7.80 -4.03 -1.86
C ARG A 48 -8.13 -4.83 -3.11
N LYS A 49 -7.97 -4.24 -4.30
CA LYS A 49 -8.20 -4.94 -5.57
C LYS A 49 -7.25 -6.12 -5.74
N ALA A 50 -5.98 -5.98 -5.36
CA ALA A 50 -5.01 -7.06 -5.48
C ALA A 50 -5.36 -8.29 -4.62
N HIS A 51 -5.94 -8.05 -3.44
CA HIS A 51 -6.44 -9.11 -2.57
C HIS A 51 -7.72 -9.77 -3.09
N LEU A 52 -8.61 -9.00 -3.72
CA LEU A 52 -9.87 -9.51 -4.27
C LEU A 52 -9.70 -10.20 -5.63
N ASP A 53 -8.72 -9.78 -6.43
CA ASP A 53 -8.42 -10.32 -7.75
C ASP A 53 -6.91 -10.56 -7.91
N PRO A 54 -6.42 -11.74 -7.49
CA PRO A 54 -5.01 -12.11 -7.62
C PRO A 54 -4.53 -12.21 -9.08
N ALA A 55 -5.42 -12.49 -10.04
CA ALA A 55 -5.06 -12.54 -11.45
C ALA A 55 -4.76 -11.13 -11.97
N TRP A 56 -5.60 -10.15 -11.62
CA TRP A 56 -5.32 -8.74 -11.88
C TRP A 56 -4.04 -8.29 -11.19
N ALA A 57 -3.82 -8.68 -9.93
CA ALA A 57 -2.60 -8.37 -9.19
C ALA A 57 -1.34 -8.90 -9.89
N LYS A 58 -1.37 -10.15 -10.36
CA LYS A 58 -0.25 -10.77 -11.08
C LYS A 58 0.14 -9.99 -12.35
N GLN A 59 -0.85 -9.41 -13.04
CA GLN A 59 -0.65 -8.65 -14.27
C GLN A 59 -0.21 -7.21 -14.01
N HIS A 60 -0.80 -6.52 -13.02
CA HIS A 60 -0.65 -5.07 -12.84
C HIS A 60 0.22 -4.67 -11.64
N LEU A 61 0.34 -5.56 -10.64
CA LEU A 61 1.04 -5.34 -9.38
C LEU A 61 1.90 -6.56 -9.04
N ARG A 62 2.70 -7.01 -10.01
CA ARG A 62 3.48 -8.25 -9.88
C ARG A 62 4.32 -8.31 -8.61
N TRP A 63 4.92 -7.18 -8.19
CA TRP A 63 5.69 -7.12 -6.95
C TRP A 63 4.83 -7.41 -5.71
N HIS A 64 3.63 -6.84 -5.61
CA HIS A 64 2.73 -7.08 -4.49
C HIS A 64 2.12 -8.50 -4.55
N TYR A 65 1.91 -9.04 -5.75
CA TYR A 65 1.57 -10.45 -5.91
C TYR A 65 2.69 -11.36 -5.39
N ASP A 66 3.94 -11.08 -5.77
CA ASP A 66 5.12 -11.82 -5.32
C ASP A 66 5.31 -11.70 -3.79
N HIS A 67 4.99 -10.53 -3.20
CA HIS A 67 4.98 -10.33 -1.74
C HIS A 67 4.11 -11.37 -1.01
N HIS A 68 2.89 -11.60 -1.48
CA HIS A 68 1.97 -12.58 -0.86
C HIS A 68 2.35 -14.04 -1.16
N LEU A 69 3.01 -14.29 -2.29
CA LEU A 69 3.41 -15.64 -2.66
C LEU A 69 4.74 -16.08 -2.07
N CYS A 70 5.55 -15.17 -1.53
CA CYS A 70 6.86 -15.56 -1.06
C CYS A 70 6.79 -16.30 0.28
N LYS A 71 6.97 -17.62 0.21
CA LYS A 71 6.94 -18.52 1.37
C LYS A 71 8.33 -19.04 1.77
N GLN A 72 9.38 -18.61 1.07
CA GLN A 72 10.75 -19.09 1.27
C GLN A 72 11.44 -18.31 2.42
N PRO A 73 12.25 -18.96 3.27
CA PRO A 73 13.06 -18.27 4.27
C PRO A 73 13.97 -17.21 3.62
N GLY A 74 14.02 -16.00 4.18
CA GLY A 74 14.81 -14.89 3.64
C GLY A 74 14.10 -14.07 2.54
N CYS A 75 12.87 -14.42 2.16
CA CYS A 75 12.10 -13.71 1.15
C CYS A 75 11.12 -12.68 1.75
N SER A 76 11.59 -11.88 2.71
CA SER A 76 10.86 -10.72 3.21
C SER A 76 11.19 -9.49 2.35
N GLY A 77 10.32 -9.15 1.41
CA GLY A 77 10.55 -8.05 0.48
C GLY A 77 9.27 -7.60 -0.23
N ASN A 78 9.42 -6.80 -1.29
CA ASN A 78 8.32 -6.28 -2.10
C ASN A 78 7.28 -5.51 -1.28
N TRP A 79 7.74 -4.60 -0.42
CA TRP A 79 6.91 -3.91 0.58
C TRP A 79 6.00 -2.85 -0.03
N CYS A 80 6.38 -2.29 -1.17
CA CYS A 80 5.58 -1.26 -1.79
C CYS A 80 4.35 -1.86 -2.44
N VAL A 81 3.23 -1.12 -2.41
CA VAL A 81 1.97 -1.60 -3.00
C VAL A 81 1.70 -0.93 -4.34
N THR A 82 1.58 0.40 -4.36
CA THR A 82 1.17 1.15 -5.57
C THR A 82 2.22 1.12 -6.67
N TRP A 83 3.50 1.20 -6.30
CA TRP A 83 4.67 1.26 -7.18
C TRP A 83 5.90 0.65 -6.48
N PRO A 84 6.76 -0.12 -7.16
CA PRO A 84 7.89 -0.82 -6.55
C PRO A 84 9.16 0.04 -6.41
N TRP A 85 9.07 1.37 -6.54
CA TRP A 85 10.27 2.22 -6.67
C TRP A 85 11.21 2.12 -5.47
N PHE A 86 10.67 2.16 -4.25
CA PHE A 86 11.49 2.00 -3.06
C PHE A 86 11.96 0.55 -2.86
N ASP A 87 11.26 -0.45 -3.40
CA ASP A 87 11.78 -1.82 -3.42
C ASP A 87 13.01 -1.97 -4.31
N TYR A 88 13.07 -1.23 -5.42
CA TYR A 88 14.27 -1.17 -6.24
C TYR A 88 15.38 -0.34 -5.58
N LEU A 89 15.03 0.83 -5.05
CA LEU A 89 16.00 1.74 -4.43
C LEU A 89 16.68 1.10 -3.22
N LEU A 90 15.92 0.40 -2.38
CA LEU A 90 16.40 -0.20 -1.13
C LEU A 90 16.81 -1.67 -1.31
N GLY A 91 16.75 -2.22 -2.53
CA GLY A 91 17.15 -3.60 -2.81
C GLY A 91 16.22 -4.68 -2.23
N THR A 92 14.95 -4.35 -1.94
CA THR A 92 13.96 -5.29 -1.38
C THR A 92 13.06 -5.93 -2.44
N ARG A 93 13.27 -5.67 -3.73
CA ARG A 93 12.52 -6.36 -4.81
C ARG A 93 13.02 -7.80 -4.98
N VAL A 94 12.15 -8.78 -4.76
CA VAL A 94 12.42 -10.22 -4.98
C VAL A 94 11.43 -10.83 -5.97
N LYS A 95 11.91 -11.34 -7.10
CA LYS A 95 11.07 -11.98 -8.14
C LYS A 95 10.89 -13.47 -7.83
N LEU A 96 9.67 -13.95 -7.98
CA LEU A 96 9.29 -15.37 -7.90
C LEU A 96 9.01 -15.97 -9.28
#